data_AF-A0A8P0SNM4-F1
#
_entry.id   AF-A0A8P0SNM4-F1
#
_cell.length_a   1.000
_cell.length_b   1.000
_cell.length_c   1.000
_cell.angle_alpha   90.00
_cell.angle_beta   90.00
_cell.angle_gamma   90.00
#
_symmetry.space_group_name_H-M   'P 1'
#
loop_
_entity.id
_entity.type
_entity.pdbx_description
1 polymer ?
#
loop_
_entity_poly.entity_id
_entity_poly.type
_entity_poly.pdbx_seq_one_letter_code
_entity_poly.pdbx_strand_id
1 'polypeptide(L)'
;MSSLLAKDAYLQGLARKICSQPSLEPQKRTSASKARSSEAAGPPKKKRKTAQKKSQRREEKAVEPKSQALEKSPPASRAGKPAVAKEEEAFSSTGSPADALVTEPDSLFALEVVRQRLHEKIQEARHQGRTTELSPAALEKRRRRKQERDRKKRKRKELRAKEKVAQAAEVAELPHEPHEPPPEEAQSGLLFNKVEVTEDKPSKAQRRKEKRQKLKGNLTPLTGKNYRQLLERLQARQAQLDELRDQDEGKARELESKMKWTNLLYKAEGVRIRDNEHLLQEALKRKEKRRAQRKRKWEKRTAHVVEKMQRRQDKRRQNLRKKKAARAEQRLEKAHRKGRILPQDLERAGLA
;
A
#
# COMPACT_ATOMS: atom_id res chain seq x y z
N MET A 1 -52.57 41.66 -0.45
CA MET A 1 -51.38 41.91 -1.28
C MET A 1 -50.05 41.91 -0.49
N SER A 2 -49.94 42.66 0.61
CA SER A 2 -48.68 42.85 1.39
C SER A 2 -47.88 41.57 1.74
N SER A 3 -48.56 40.45 1.98
CA SER A 3 -47.92 39.17 2.38
C SER A 3 -47.09 38.46 1.29
N LEU A 4 -47.19 38.87 0.02
CA LEU A 4 -46.33 38.33 -1.06
C LEU A 4 -45.01 39.09 -1.17
N LEU A 5 -45.05 40.43 -1.15
CA LEU A 5 -43.85 41.27 -1.21
C LEU A 5 -42.89 41.00 -0.04
N ALA A 6 -43.42 40.76 1.17
CA ALA A 6 -42.61 40.37 2.33
C ALA A 6 -41.91 39.01 2.15
N LYS A 7 -42.55 38.05 1.48
CA LYS A 7 -41.96 36.73 1.19
C LYS A 7 -40.88 36.82 0.11
N ASP A 8 -41.12 37.61 -0.94
CA ASP A 8 -40.14 37.82 -2.00
C ASP A 8 -38.90 38.58 -1.49
N ALA A 9 -39.08 39.64 -0.71
CA ALA A 9 -37.98 40.34 -0.05
C ALA A 9 -37.13 39.39 0.85
N TYR A 10 -37.77 38.47 1.58
CA TYR A 10 -37.09 37.44 2.35
C TYR A 10 -36.29 36.46 1.46
N LEU A 11 -36.89 35.97 0.36
CA LEU A 11 -36.24 35.07 -0.59
C LEU A 11 -35.05 35.74 -1.31
N GLN A 12 -35.19 37.01 -1.70
CA GLN A 12 -34.11 37.80 -2.29
C GLN A 12 -32.98 38.05 -1.27
N GLY A 13 -33.31 38.30 0.00
CA GLY A 13 -32.33 38.39 1.09
C GLY A 13 -31.57 37.08 1.33
N LEU A 14 -32.28 35.94 1.25
CA LEU A 14 -31.68 34.61 1.34
C LEU A 14 -30.76 34.32 0.14
N ALA A 15 -31.24 34.59 -1.08
CA ALA A 15 -30.47 34.43 -2.30
C ALA A 15 -29.18 35.27 -2.27
N ARG A 16 -29.25 36.53 -1.84
CA ARG A 16 -28.06 37.38 -1.64
C ARG A 16 -27.08 36.73 -0.67
N LYS A 17 -27.51 36.25 0.50
CA LYS A 17 -26.62 35.58 1.48
C LYS A 17 -25.96 34.28 0.98
N ILE A 18 -26.64 33.54 0.10
CA ILE A 18 -26.11 32.29 -0.48
C ILE A 18 -25.15 32.60 -1.63
N CYS A 19 -25.53 33.50 -2.55
CA CYS A 19 -24.75 33.84 -3.74
C CYS A 19 -23.57 34.79 -3.45
N SER A 20 -23.61 35.56 -2.36
CA SER A 20 -22.51 36.45 -1.93
C SER A 20 -21.46 35.78 -1.06
N GLN A 21 -21.44 34.44 -0.96
CA GLN A 21 -20.27 33.72 -0.49
C GLN A 21 -19.20 33.79 -1.59
N PRO A 22 -18.11 34.56 -1.45
CA PRO A 22 -17.04 34.50 -2.44
C PRO A 22 -16.46 33.09 -2.41
N SER A 23 -16.53 32.38 -3.54
CA SER A 23 -15.88 31.08 -3.65
C SER A 23 -14.39 31.30 -3.41
N LEU A 24 -13.83 30.60 -2.40
CA LEU A 24 -12.43 30.76 -2.00
C LEU A 24 -11.54 30.55 -3.22
N GLU A 25 -10.96 31.64 -3.74
CA GLU A 25 -10.28 31.62 -5.04
C GLU A 25 -9.16 30.57 -5.00
N PRO A 26 -9.11 29.61 -5.95
CA PRO A 26 -8.11 28.57 -5.92
C PRO A 26 -6.72 29.18 -6.14
N GLN A 27 -5.99 29.40 -5.03
CA GLN A 27 -4.72 30.12 -4.97
C GLN A 27 -3.84 29.86 -6.19
N LYS A 28 -3.68 30.90 -7.01
CA LYS A 28 -2.89 30.86 -8.25
C LYS A 28 -1.46 30.47 -7.90
N ARG A 29 -1.10 29.22 -8.20
CA ARG A 29 0.25 28.69 -7.96
C ARG A 29 1.25 29.49 -8.79
N THR A 30 2.05 30.33 -8.12
CA THR A 30 3.17 31.04 -8.72
C THR A 30 4.11 30.05 -9.39
N SER A 31 4.10 30.04 -10.72
CA SER A 31 5.05 29.28 -11.53
C SER A 31 6.43 29.89 -11.38
N ALA A 32 7.37 29.17 -10.75
CA ALA A 32 8.73 29.64 -10.54
C ALA A 32 9.50 29.75 -11.86
N SER A 33 9.46 30.94 -12.46
CA SER A 33 10.49 31.42 -13.41
C SER A 33 11.81 31.68 -12.66
N LYS A 34 12.91 31.83 -13.41
CA LYS A 34 14.27 31.73 -12.85
C LYS A 34 15.21 32.81 -13.39
N ALA A 35 15.53 33.83 -12.58
CA ALA A 35 16.72 34.68 -12.76
C ALA A 35 17.08 35.50 -11.49
N ARG A 36 18.39 35.63 -11.22
CA ARG A 36 19.14 36.79 -10.68
C ARG A 36 18.71 37.51 -9.37
N SER A 37 19.37 37.11 -8.28
CA SER A 37 20.31 37.93 -7.47
C SER A 37 20.01 39.37 -7.01
N SER A 38 19.70 39.51 -5.70
CA SER A 38 20.18 40.52 -4.71
C SER A 38 19.68 40.03 -3.34
N GLU A 39 20.50 39.71 -2.33
CA GLU A 39 21.31 40.55 -1.42
C GLU A 39 20.52 41.52 -0.50
N ALA A 40 21.07 41.74 0.71
CA ALA A 40 20.57 42.53 1.85
C ALA A 40 19.34 42.03 2.66
N ALA A 41 19.31 42.48 3.93
CA ALA A 41 18.29 42.32 4.99
C ALA A 41 18.12 40.94 5.69
N GLY A 42 18.31 40.93 7.02
CA GLY A 42 18.15 39.78 7.92
C GLY A 42 16.86 39.79 8.78
N PRO A 43 16.56 38.71 9.53
CA PRO A 43 15.25 38.51 10.17
C PRO A 43 15.11 39.18 11.56
N PRO A 44 14.02 39.92 11.84
CA PRO A 44 13.78 40.53 13.15
C PRO A 44 13.27 39.51 14.19
N LYS A 45 14.04 39.32 15.27
CA LYS A 45 13.62 38.60 16.48
C LYS A 45 12.69 39.46 17.35
N LYS A 46 11.54 38.92 17.79
CA LYS A 46 10.71 39.32 18.97
C LYS A 46 9.54 38.31 19.08
N LYS A 47 9.00 37.91 20.24
CA LYS A 47 9.36 38.15 21.66
C LYS A 47 8.86 36.95 22.49
N ARG A 48 9.56 36.57 23.56
CA ARG A 48 9.00 35.67 24.61
C ARG A 48 8.01 36.48 25.46
N LYS A 49 6.92 35.85 25.92
CA LYS A 49 6.19 36.28 27.12
C LYS A 49 6.11 35.09 28.08
N THR A 50 6.68 35.26 29.27
CA THR A 50 6.53 34.36 30.41
C THR A 50 5.28 34.73 31.20
N ALA A 51 4.64 33.74 31.81
CA ALA A 51 3.69 33.89 32.90
C ALA A 51 4.01 32.83 33.97
N GLN A 52 3.84 33.19 35.24
CA GLN A 52 4.14 32.36 36.42
C GLN A 52 2.88 32.19 37.29
N LYS A 53 2.99 31.33 38.32
CA LYS A 53 2.01 31.11 39.42
C LYS A 53 0.67 30.47 38.96
N LYS A 54 -0.02 29.62 39.72
CA LYS A 54 0.18 29.01 41.07
C LYS A 54 0.01 27.48 40.89
N SER A 55 0.70 26.55 41.57
CA SER A 55 0.99 26.35 42.99
C SER A 55 -0.26 26.14 43.88
N GLN A 56 -0.76 24.90 43.94
CA GLN A 56 -1.47 24.38 45.11
C GLN A 56 -0.79 23.08 45.57
N ARG A 57 -0.25 23.12 46.78
CA ARG A 57 0.16 21.96 47.59
C ARG A 57 -1.03 21.62 48.50
N ARG A 58 -1.41 20.35 48.57
CA ARG A 58 -2.20 19.82 49.68
C ARG A 58 -1.78 18.37 49.91
N GLU A 59 -1.64 18.00 51.18
CA GLU A 59 -0.96 16.78 51.59
C GLU A 59 -1.82 15.51 51.61
N GLU A 60 -1.11 14.38 51.70
CA GLU A 60 -1.45 13.14 52.43
C GLU A 60 -2.81 12.47 52.20
N LYS A 61 -2.73 11.21 51.73
CA LYS A 61 -2.85 10.07 52.66
C LYS A 61 -2.26 8.79 52.07
N ALA A 62 -1.72 7.94 52.95
CA ALA A 62 -1.22 6.61 52.60
C ALA A 62 -2.30 5.55 52.84
N VAL A 63 -2.44 4.60 51.89
CA VAL A 63 -3.21 3.35 52.04
C VAL A 63 -2.51 2.28 51.18
N GLU A 64 -1.93 1.25 51.81
CA GLU A 64 -1.73 -0.05 51.13
C GLU A 64 -3.09 -0.75 50.98
N PRO A 65 -3.22 -1.67 50.01
CA PRO A 65 -3.40 -3.03 50.51
C PRO A 65 -2.55 -4.10 49.81
N LYS A 66 -1.94 -4.90 50.70
CA LYS A 66 -1.37 -6.22 50.50
C LYS A 66 -2.23 -7.19 49.65
N SER A 67 -1.50 -7.99 48.86
CA SER A 67 -1.70 -9.41 48.54
C SER A 67 -3.07 -10.10 48.77
N GLN A 68 -3.49 -10.86 47.76
CA GLN A 68 -4.05 -12.21 47.96
C GLN A 68 -3.36 -13.21 47.04
N ALA A 69 -3.15 -14.44 47.52
CA ALA A 69 -2.56 -15.57 46.79
C ALA A 69 -3.06 -16.88 47.40
N LEU A 70 -3.47 -17.85 46.56
CA LEU A 70 -3.90 -19.25 46.79
C LEU A 70 -4.55 -19.67 45.42
N GLU A 71 -4.45 -20.85 44.79
CA GLU A 71 -3.71 -22.13 44.92
C GLU A 71 -3.32 -22.59 43.47
N LYS A 72 -2.29 -23.40 43.16
CA LYS A 72 -2.03 -24.84 43.44
C LYS A 72 -3.21 -25.79 43.07
N SER A 73 -3.03 -26.94 42.39
CA SER A 73 -1.89 -27.43 41.59
C SER A 73 -2.28 -28.39 40.40
N PRO A 74 -1.78 -29.63 40.17
CA PRO A 74 -1.47 -30.17 38.81
C PRO A 74 -2.36 -31.41 38.46
N PRO A 75 -2.02 -32.43 37.60
CA PRO A 75 -0.87 -32.72 36.73
C PRO A 75 -1.30 -33.03 35.25
N ALA A 76 -0.58 -33.72 34.33
CA ALA A 76 0.62 -34.58 34.40
C ALA A 76 1.39 -34.71 33.05
N SER A 77 2.59 -35.31 33.15
CA SER A 77 3.38 -36.08 32.14
C SER A 77 3.68 -35.45 30.75
N ARG A 78 4.82 -35.73 30.09
CA ARG A 78 5.59 -36.98 30.02
C ARG A 78 7.09 -36.70 29.80
N ALA A 79 7.96 -37.46 30.47
CA ALA A 79 9.40 -37.44 30.23
C ALA A 79 9.80 -38.33 29.03
N GLY A 80 10.96 -38.05 28.42
CA GLY A 80 11.43 -38.77 27.22
C GLY A 80 12.92 -38.54 26.89
N LYS A 81 13.77 -39.40 27.44
CA LYS A 81 15.19 -39.67 27.12
C LYS A 81 15.41 -41.18 27.40
N PRO A 82 16.53 -41.83 27.00
CA PRO A 82 17.74 -41.35 26.31
C PRO A 82 18.01 -42.13 25.00
N ALA A 83 19.23 -42.03 24.43
CA ALA A 83 20.10 -43.19 24.13
C ALA A 83 21.42 -42.79 23.44
N VAL A 84 22.40 -43.71 23.50
CA VAL A 84 23.69 -43.80 22.77
C VAL A 84 24.77 -42.77 23.13
N ALA A 85 25.93 -43.30 23.55
CA ALA A 85 27.15 -42.58 23.87
C ALA A 85 28.26 -42.86 22.83
N LYS A 86 29.40 -42.15 22.95
CA LYS A 86 30.72 -42.71 22.67
C LYS A 86 31.85 -41.94 23.40
N GLU A 87 32.44 -42.65 24.37
CA GLU A 87 33.86 -42.65 24.75
C GLU A 87 34.83 -42.56 23.55
N GLU A 88 36.10 -42.16 23.63
CA GLU A 88 37.03 -41.56 24.64
C GLU A 88 38.05 -40.72 23.77
N GLU A 89 39.13 -40.06 24.20
CA GLU A 89 40.04 -40.14 25.35
C GLU A 89 40.48 -38.73 25.82
N ALA A 90 41.18 -38.67 26.96
CA ALA A 90 41.79 -37.45 27.50
C ALA A 90 43.28 -37.31 27.15
N PHE A 91 43.79 -36.07 27.18
CA PHE A 91 45.14 -35.81 27.68
C PHE A 91 45.17 -34.51 28.51
N SER A 92 46.07 -34.48 29.50
CA SER A 92 45.99 -33.58 30.64
C SER A 92 46.95 -32.37 30.56
N SER A 93 46.58 -31.30 31.26
CA SER A 93 47.56 -30.42 31.89
C SER A 93 46.93 -29.73 33.11
N THR A 94 47.62 -29.80 34.25
CA THR A 94 47.21 -29.23 35.54
C THR A 94 47.51 -27.73 35.60
N GLY A 95 46.64 -26.94 36.23
CA GLY A 95 46.83 -25.47 36.23
C GLY A 95 45.79 -24.66 37.01
N SER A 96 45.45 -25.08 38.23
CA SER A 96 44.65 -24.24 39.15
C SER A 96 44.87 -24.64 40.62
N PRO A 97 45.44 -23.76 41.45
CA PRO A 97 45.02 -23.57 42.83
C PRO A 97 43.92 -22.51 42.90
N ALA A 98 43.05 -22.61 43.89
CA ALA A 98 42.01 -21.62 44.12
C ALA A 98 42.60 -20.27 44.54
N ASP A 99 41.89 -19.19 44.18
CA ASP A 99 41.39 -18.33 45.24
C ASP A 99 40.01 -17.79 44.87
N ALA A 100 39.03 -18.08 45.72
CA ALA A 100 37.67 -17.59 45.56
C ALA A 100 37.24 -16.97 46.88
N LEU A 101 37.31 -15.63 46.97
CA LEU A 101 36.27 -14.74 47.53
C LEU A 101 36.72 -13.26 47.49
N VAL A 102 35.75 -12.35 47.60
CA VAL A 102 35.90 -10.89 47.85
C VAL A 102 36.55 -10.00 46.75
N THR A 103 35.99 -9.95 45.53
CA THR A 103 35.87 -8.66 44.78
C THR A 103 34.65 -8.57 43.84
N GLU A 104 33.62 -9.40 44.01
CA GLU A 104 32.43 -9.42 43.12
C GLU A 104 31.11 -8.77 43.64
N PRO A 105 31.04 -7.93 44.70
CA PRO A 105 29.88 -7.06 44.86
C PRO A 105 29.90 -5.93 43.81
N ASP A 106 31.04 -5.25 43.66
CA ASP A 106 31.15 -4.02 42.87
C ASP A 106 31.04 -4.25 41.36
N SER A 107 31.53 -5.38 40.86
CA SER A 107 31.40 -5.77 39.44
C SER A 107 29.94 -6.08 39.08
N LEU A 108 29.22 -6.83 39.92
CA LEU A 108 27.77 -7.05 39.76
C LEU A 108 26.99 -5.74 39.90
N PHE A 109 27.29 -4.90 40.90
CA PHE A 109 26.64 -3.61 41.09
C PHE A 109 26.91 -2.65 39.93
N ALA A 110 28.13 -2.62 39.38
CA ALA A 110 28.47 -1.88 38.17
C ALA A 110 27.69 -2.41 36.94
N LEU A 111 27.53 -3.73 36.82
CA LEU A 111 26.71 -4.35 35.77
C LEU A 111 25.23 -3.95 35.91
N GLU A 112 24.71 -3.85 37.13
CA GLU A 112 23.35 -3.37 37.39
C GLU A 112 23.19 -1.88 37.12
N VAL A 113 24.14 -1.03 37.54
CA VAL A 113 24.15 0.41 37.20
C VAL A 113 24.26 0.62 35.68
N VAL A 114 25.03 -0.20 34.97
CA VAL A 114 25.08 -0.20 33.50
C VAL A 114 23.75 -0.66 32.89
N ARG A 115 23.09 -1.69 33.45
CA ARG A 115 21.75 -2.13 33.02
C ARG A 115 20.70 -1.05 33.28
N GLN A 116 20.72 -0.36 34.42
CA GLN A 116 19.83 0.73 34.76
C GLN A 116 20.02 1.90 33.79
N ARG A 117 21.25 2.40 33.64
CA ARG A 117 21.60 3.47 32.66
C ARG A 117 21.25 3.10 31.22
N LEU A 118 21.36 1.82 30.84
CA LEU A 118 20.91 1.33 29.54
C LEU A 118 19.38 1.39 29.42
N HIS A 119 18.63 0.99 30.45
CA HIS A 119 17.16 1.08 30.45
C HIS A 119 16.66 2.52 30.45
N GLU A 120 17.28 3.42 31.22
CA GLU A 120 17.04 4.86 31.19
C GLU A 120 17.27 5.42 29.79
N LYS A 121 18.44 5.19 29.19
CA LYS A 121 18.79 5.70 27.87
C LYS A 121 17.93 5.10 26.74
N ILE A 122 17.43 3.87 26.92
CA ILE A 122 16.43 3.26 26.04
C ILE A 122 15.05 3.91 26.24
N GLN A 123 14.67 4.30 27.45
CA GLN A 123 13.45 5.07 27.70
C GLN A 123 13.55 6.49 27.12
N GLU A 124 14.64 7.22 27.40
CA GLU A 124 14.95 8.51 26.78
C GLU A 124 14.84 8.44 25.25
N ALA A 125 15.51 7.48 24.60
CA ALA A 125 15.43 7.29 23.15
C ALA A 125 14.00 6.96 22.66
N ARG A 126 13.20 6.23 23.47
CA ARG A 126 11.79 5.97 23.18
C ARG A 126 10.92 7.22 23.30
N HIS A 127 11.19 8.12 24.24
CA HIS A 127 10.45 9.39 24.40
C HIS A 127 10.92 10.47 23.42
N GLN A 128 12.22 10.56 23.10
CA GLN A 128 12.75 11.39 22.01
C GLN A 128 12.16 10.96 20.66
N GLY A 129 11.97 9.66 20.45
CA GLY A 129 11.21 9.09 19.32
C GLY A 129 9.68 9.17 19.45
N ARG A 130 9.15 9.74 20.54
CA ARG A 130 7.72 9.90 20.84
C ARG A 130 7.41 11.22 21.55
N THR A 131 7.70 12.33 20.89
CA THR A 131 7.10 13.64 21.24
C THR A 131 5.56 13.65 21.13
N THR A 132 4.96 12.59 20.57
CA THR A 132 3.60 12.17 20.94
C THR A 132 3.61 10.85 21.68
N GLU A 133 3.54 10.92 23.01
CA GLU A 133 2.83 9.92 23.80
C GLU A 133 1.44 9.75 23.19
N LEU A 134 1.19 8.60 22.55
CA LEU A 134 -0.14 8.31 22.00
C LEU A 134 -1.07 8.12 23.20
N SER A 135 -1.90 9.14 23.46
CA SER A 135 -2.98 9.13 24.45
C SER A 135 -3.61 7.74 24.60
N PRO A 136 -3.97 7.28 25.81
CA PRO A 136 -4.47 5.93 26.02
C PRO A 136 -5.60 5.53 25.05
N ALA A 137 -6.50 6.46 24.70
CA ALA A 137 -7.55 6.24 23.69
C ALA A 137 -7.02 5.91 22.28
N ALA A 138 -5.86 6.44 21.88
CA ALA A 138 -5.19 6.13 20.61
C ALA A 138 -4.47 4.77 20.65
N LEU A 139 -3.87 4.39 21.79
CA LEU A 139 -3.35 3.04 21.99
C LEU A 139 -4.48 1.99 22.01
N GLU A 140 -5.61 2.31 22.63
CA GLU A 140 -6.78 1.45 22.68
C GLU A 140 -7.42 1.29 21.29
N LYS A 141 -7.59 2.38 20.53
CA LYS A 141 -7.97 2.33 19.10
C LYS A 141 -6.99 1.49 18.25
N ARG A 142 -5.69 1.48 18.59
CA ARG A 142 -4.68 0.60 17.96
C ARG A 142 -4.84 -0.87 18.38
N ARG A 143 -5.19 -1.16 19.64
CA ARG A 143 -5.52 -2.50 20.15
C ARG A 143 -6.77 -3.08 19.46
N ARG A 144 -7.87 -2.32 19.42
CA ARG A 144 -9.10 -2.69 18.69
C ARG A 144 -8.82 -2.98 17.21
N ARG A 145 -8.09 -2.10 16.51
CA ARG A 145 -7.67 -2.31 15.10
C ARG A 145 -6.77 -3.55 14.89
N LYS A 146 -5.98 -3.96 15.88
CA LYS A 146 -5.20 -5.21 15.82
C LYS A 146 -6.13 -6.43 15.94
N GLN A 147 -7.00 -6.44 16.95
CA GLN A 147 -7.99 -7.51 17.17
C GLN A 147 -8.93 -7.69 15.97
N GLU A 148 -9.40 -6.60 15.36
CA GLU A 148 -10.23 -6.62 14.15
C GLU A 148 -9.50 -7.24 12.94
N ARG A 149 -8.24 -6.84 12.71
CA ARG A 149 -7.38 -7.44 11.67
C ARG A 149 -7.16 -8.93 11.91
N ASP A 150 -6.93 -9.34 13.16
CA ASP A 150 -6.67 -10.73 13.50
C ASP A 150 -7.95 -11.60 13.46
N ARG A 151 -9.12 -11.04 13.80
CA ARG A 151 -10.45 -11.65 13.49
C ARG A 151 -10.65 -11.83 11.98
N LYS A 152 -10.35 -10.82 11.16
CA LYS A 152 -10.43 -10.91 9.68
C LYS A 152 -9.44 -11.93 9.09
N LYS A 153 -8.23 -12.05 9.64
CA LYS A 153 -7.28 -13.13 9.29
C LYS A 153 -7.82 -14.52 9.66
N ARG A 154 -8.41 -14.69 10.84
CA ARG A 154 -9.01 -15.98 11.27
C ARG A 154 -10.12 -16.40 10.30
N LYS A 155 -11.10 -15.53 10.03
CA LYS A 155 -12.16 -15.83 9.04
C LYS A 155 -11.60 -16.16 7.65
N ARG A 156 -10.56 -15.46 7.17
CA ARG A 156 -9.92 -15.78 5.87
C ARG A 156 -9.13 -17.10 5.88
N LYS A 157 -8.59 -17.54 7.02
CA LYS A 157 -8.00 -18.88 7.16
C LYS A 157 -9.08 -19.96 7.20
N GLU A 158 -10.17 -19.70 7.91
CA GLU A 158 -11.31 -20.61 8.05
C GLU A 158 -12.02 -20.86 6.71
N LEU A 159 -12.31 -19.80 5.94
CA LEU A 159 -12.85 -19.92 4.58
C LEU A 159 -11.89 -20.73 3.69
N ARG A 160 -10.58 -20.49 3.77
CA ARG A 160 -9.57 -21.28 3.03
C ARG A 160 -9.42 -22.73 3.49
N ALA A 161 -9.80 -23.05 4.73
CA ALA A 161 -9.88 -24.42 5.20
C ALA A 161 -11.15 -25.09 4.65
N LYS A 162 -12.29 -24.39 4.68
CA LYS A 162 -13.56 -24.85 4.09
C LYS A 162 -13.47 -25.04 2.57
N GLU A 163 -12.86 -24.11 1.85
CA GLU A 163 -12.49 -24.22 0.42
C GLU A 163 -11.67 -25.50 0.17
N LYS A 164 -10.65 -25.78 1.00
CA LYS A 164 -9.80 -26.97 0.88
C LYS A 164 -10.51 -28.28 1.24
N VAL A 165 -11.42 -28.27 2.21
CA VAL A 165 -12.20 -29.47 2.60
C VAL A 165 -13.26 -29.77 1.54
N ALA A 166 -13.95 -28.76 1.02
CA ALA A 166 -14.86 -28.91 -0.11
C ALA A 166 -14.12 -29.45 -1.35
N GLN A 167 -12.97 -28.88 -1.69
CA GLN A 167 -12.14 -29.35 -2.81
C GLN A 167 -11.55 -30.76 -2.57
N ALA A 168 -11.38 -31.20 -1.32
CA ALA A 168 -10.96 -32.57 -1.01
C ALA A 168 -12.12 -33.58 -1.13
N ALA A 169 -13.36 -33.17 -0.83
CA ALA A 169 -14.56 -33.98 -1.06
C ALA A 169 -14.90 -34.07 -2.57
N GLU A 170 -14.82 -32.96 -3.29
CA GLU A 170 -15.01 -32.87 -4.75
C GLU A 170 -14.01 -33.76 -5.54
N VAL A 171 -12.85 -34.07 -4.96
CA VAL A 171 -11.83 -34.98 -5.52
C VAL A 171 -12.04 -36.44 -5.09
N ALA A 172 -12.93 -36.72 -4.14
CA ALA A 172 -13.25 -38.07 -3.66
C ALA A 172 -14.50 -38.70 -4.33
N GLU A 173 -15.41 -37.89 -4.88
CA GLU A 173 -16.69 -38.33 -5.45
C GLU A 173 -16.65 -38.57 -6.98
N LEU A 174 -15.59 -39.21 -7.50
CA LEU A 174 -15.50 -39.63 -8.92
C LEU A 174 -14.91 -41.05 -9.07
N PRO A 175 -15.79 -42.06 -9.21
CA PRO A 175 -15.72 -42.96 -10.39
C PRO A 175 -16.94 -42.80 -11.33
N HIS A 176 -16.92 -43.46 -12.50
CA HIS A 176 -17.81 -43.18 -13.63
C HIS A 176 -18.45 -44.45 -14.23
N GLU A 177 -19.79 -44.53 -14.11
CA GLU A 177 -20.76 -44.99 -15.15
C GLU A 177 -20.83 -46.48 -15.59
N PRO A 178 -21.91 -46.96 -16.30
CA PRO A 178 -22.75 -46.24 -17.30
C PRO A 178 -24.28 -46.51 -17.41
N HIS A 179 -24.95 -45.65 -18.20
CA HIS A 179 -26.08 -45.84 -19.17
C HIS A 179 -27.28 -46.80 -18.88
N GLU A 180 -28.56 -46.51 -19.22
CA GLU A 180 -29.15 -45.25 -19.76
C GLU A 180 -30.66 -44.97 -19.39
N PRO A 181 -31.74 -45.53 -20.01
CA PRO A 181 -33.06 -44.85 -20.04
C PRO A 181 -34.26 -45.76 -19.58
N PRO A 182 -35.55 -45.62 -20.02
CA PRO A 182 -36.59 -45.18 -19.07
C PRO A 182 -37.88 -46.05 -19.05
N PRO A 183 -38.90 -45.73 -18.20
CA PRO A 183 -39.94 -44.77 -18.61
C PRO A 183 -40.53 -43.91 -17.46
N GLU A 184 -41.64 -43.21 -17.77
CA GLU A 184 -42.74 -42.75 -16.89
C GLU A 184 -42.60 -41.52 -15.94
N GLU A 185 -43.19 -40.42 -16.44
CA GLU A 185 -44.23 -39.59 -15.81
C GLU A 185 -44.03 -38.93 -14.41
N ALA A 186 -43.65 -37.65 -14.49
CA ALA A 186 -44.49 -36.54 -13.99
C ALA A 186 -44.98 -36.56 -12.52
N GLN A 187 -44.08 -36.67 -11.55
CA GLN A 187 -44.36 -36.24 -10.17
C GLN A 187 -43.50 -35.05 -9.74
N SER A 188 -44.05 -33.83 -9.84
CA SER A 188 -43.45 -32.58 -9.35
C SER A 188 -43.56 -32.44 -7.81
N GLY A 189 -43.09 -33.46 -7.09
CA GLY A 189 -43.15 -33.54 -5.63
C GLY A 189 -42.22 -32.53 -4.96
N LEU A 190 -42.79 -31.46 -4.39
CA LEU A 190 -42.07 -30.46 -3.59
C LEU A 190 -41.63 -31.03 -2.22
N LEU A 191 -40.63 -31.92 -2.24
CA LEU A 191 -39.99 -32.45 -1.04
C LEU A 191 -39.26 -31.33 -0.28
N PHE A 192 -39.66 -31.14 0.98
CA PHE A 192 -39.32 -30.00 1.85
C PHE A 192 -37.80 -29.77 2.14
N ASN A 193 -36.92 -30.61 1.61
CA ASN A 193 -35.46 -30.49 1.77
C ASN A 193 -34.66 -30.57 0.45
N LYS A 194 -35.34 -30.57 -0.72
CA LYS A 194 -34.68 -30.60 -2.02
C LYS A 194 -35.38 -29.69 -3.04
N VAL A 195 -35.06 -28.40 -2.99
CA VAL A 195 -35.47 -27.45 -4.03
C VAL A 195 -34.54 -27.63 -5.23
N GLU A 196 -34.94 -28.49 -6.16
CA GLU A 196 -34.26 -28.65 -7.44
C GLU A 196 -34.61 -27.46 -8.35
N VAL A 197 -33.95 -26.33 -8.10
CA VAL A 197 -33.98 -25.19 -9.02
C VAL A 197 -33.20 -25.57 -10.26
N THR A 198 -33.91 -26.06 -11.28
CA THR A 198 -33.44 -26.17 -12.66
C THR A 198 -33.25 -24.76 -13.24
N GLU A 199 -32.21 -24.06 -12.75
CA GLU A 199 -31.64 -22.90 -13.45
C GLU A 199 -30.99 -23.40 -14.75
N ASP A 200 -31.82 -23.62 -15.77
CA ASP A 200 -31.43 -23.84 -17.16
C ASP A 200 -30.74 -22.58 -17.68
N LYS A 201 -29.46 -22.45 -17.32
CA LYS A 201 -28.59 -21.30 -17.63
C LYS A 201 -28.63 -21.10 -19.14
N PRO A 202 -29.36 -20.07 -19.65
CA PRO A 202 -29.80 -20.09 -21.03
C PRO A 202 -28.59 -20.15 -21.96
N SER A 203 -28.67 -21.05 -22.94
CA SER A 203 -27.56 -21.43 -23.81
C SER A 203 -26.89 -20.20 -24.41
N LYS A 204 -25.59 -20.33 -24.73
CA LYS A 204 -24.79 -19.27 -25.37
C LYS A 204 -25.48 -18.69 -26.62
N ALA A 205 -26.33 -19.49 -27.29
CA ALA A 205 -27.19 -19.06 -28.39
C ALA A 205 -28.42 -18.24 -27.93
N GLN A 206 -29.21 -18.72 -26.96
CA GLN A 206 -30.36 -17.99 -26.39
C GLN A 206 -29.93 -16.63 -25.81
N ARG A 207 -28.86 -16.61 -25.01
CA ARG A 207 -28.24 -15.37 -24.48
C ARG A 207 -27.71 -14.41 -25.55
N ARG A 208 -27.50 -14.86 -26.80
CA ARG A 208 -27.21 -13.99 -27.95
C ARG A 208 -28.50 -13.50 -28.61
N LYS A 209 -29.53 -14.36 -28.78
CA LYS A 209 -30.85 -13.99 -29.31
C LYS A 209 -31.51 -12.89 -28.45
N GLU A 210 -31.58 -13.08 -27.13
CA GLU A 210 -32.06 -12.06 -26.18
C GLU A 210 -31.33 -10.72 -26.34
N LYS A 211 -30.00 -10.75 -26.46
CA LYS A 211 -29.20 -9.52 -26.57
C LYS A 211 -29.46 -8.78 -27.87
N ARG A 212 -29.80 -9.49 -28.96
CA ARG A 212 -30.25 -8.88 -30.22
C ARG A 212 -31.66 -8.30 -30.10
N GLN A 213 -32.60 -8.99 -29.45
CA GLN A 213 -33.93 -8.47 -29.14
C GLN A 213 -33.88 -7.20 -28.26
N LYS A 214 -32.88 -7.11 -27.37
CA LYS A 214 -32.59 -5.94 -26.54
C LYS A 214 -31.83 -4.83 -27.30
N LEU A 215 -31.58 -4.97 -28.62
CA LEU A 215 -31.06 -3.89 -29.48
C LEU A 215 -32.17 -3.17 -30.22
N LYS A 216 -32.26 -1.86 -30.03
CA LYS A 216 -33.30 -1.00 -30.60
C LYS A 216 -32.88 -0.61 -32.02
N GLY A 217 -33.69 -0.99 -33.00
CA GLY A 217 -33.37 -0.83 -34.42
C GLY A 217 -32.09 -1.57 -34.86
N ASN A 218 -31.78 -2.73 -34.25
CA ASN A 218 -30.57 -3.55 -34.46
C ASN A 218 -29.21 -2.87 -34.14
N LEU A 219 -29.17 -1.56 -33.88
CA LEU A 219 -27.93 -0.81 -33.73
C LEU A 219 -27.35 -0.99 -32.31
N THR A 220 -26.15 -1.58 -32.20
CA THR A 220 -25.46 -1.68 -30.89
C THR A 220 -24.99 -0.30 -30.44
N PRO A 221 -25.40 0.24 -29.28
CA PRO A 221 -24.99 1.59 -28.87
C PRO A 221 -23.49 1.67 -28.54
N LEU A 222 -22.84 2.78 -28.91
CA LEU A 222 -21.39 3.00 -28.77
C LEU A 222 -21.01 3.36 -27.32
N THR A 223 -21.07 2.35 -26.45
CA THR A 223 -20.97 2.49 -24.99
C THR A 223 -19.62 2.06 -24.42
N GLY A 224 -19.40 2.36 -23.15
CA GLY A 224 -18.24 1.85 -22.41
C GLY A 224 -16.95 2.66 -22.59
N LYS A 225 -15.82 2.00 -22.30
CA LYS A 225 -14.51 2.65 -22.10
C LYS A 225 -13.43 2.15 -23.08
N ASN A 226 -13.76 1.31 -24.06
CA ASN A 226 -12.80 0.64 -24.94
C ASN A 226 -12.51 1.45 -26.21
N TYR A 227 -11.96 2.66 -26.06
CA TYR A 227 -11.88 3.65 -27.15
C TYR A 227 -11.24 3.19 -28.48
N ARG A 228 -10.43 2.12 -28.51
CA ARG A 228 -9.97 1.51 -29.78
C ARG A 228 -11.13 0.83 -30.50
N GLN A 229 -11.80 -0.11 -29.83
CA GLN A 229 -13.02 -0.78 -30.31
C GLN A 229 -14.19 0.17 -30.59
N LEU A 230 -14.23 1.34 -29.95
CA LEU A 230 -15.24 2.35 -30.29
C LEU A 230 -14.89 3.10 -31.57
N LEU A 231 -13.61 3.46 -31.81
CA LEU A 231 -13.19 4.05 -33.09
C LEU A 231 -13.39 3.07 -34.24
N GLU A 232 -12.91 1.83 -34.09
CA GLU A 232 -13.08 0.71 -35.03
C GLU A 232 -14.55 0.53 -35.46
N ARG A 233 -15.49 0.56 -34.51
CA ARG A 233 -16.94 0.46 -34.77
C ARG A 233 -17.60 1.74 -35.30
N LEU A 234 -16.93 2.89 -35.18
CA LEU A 234 -17.40 4.18 -35.68
C LEU A 234 -16.97 4.31 -37.14
N GLN A 235 -15.69 4.02 -37.42
CA GLN A 235 -15.10 3.95 -38.75
C GLN A 235 -15.77 2.90 -39.62
N ALA A 236 -16.08 1.72 -39.09
CA ALA A 236 -16.87 0.71 -39.80
C ALA A 236 -18.32 1.17 -40.13
N ARG A 237 -18.89 2.14 -39.40
CA ARG A 237 -20.20 2.72 -39.74
C ARG A 237 -20.10 3.86 -40.74
N GLN A 238 -19.02 4.65 -40.69
CA GLN A 238 -18.72 5.65 -41.70
C GLN A 238 -18.52 4.94 -43.03
N ALA A 239 -17.59 3.98 -43.12
CA ALA A 239 -17.38 3.14 -44.29
C ALA A 239 -18.69 2.54 -44.84
N GLN A 240 -19.51 1.90 -44.00
CA GLN A 240 -20.81 1.36 -44.43
C GLN A 240 -21.80 2.44 -44.92
N LEU A 241 -21.78 3.65 -44.38
CA LEU A 241 -22.63 4.75 -44.88
C LEU A 241 -22.07 5.37 -46.15
N ASP A 242 -20.76 5.41 -46.32
CA ASP A 242 -20.07 5.96 -47.49
C ASP A 242 -20.18 4.97 -48.68
N GLU A 243 -19.94 3.67 -48.47
CA GLU A 243 -20.26 2.57 -49.41
C GLU A 243 -21.73 2.62 -49.90
N LEU A 244 -22.66 3.00 -49.01
CA LEU A 244 -24.08 3.16 -49.33
C LEU A 244 -24.42 4.51 -49.97
N ARG A 245 -23.61 5.56 -49.80
CA ARG A 245 -23.76 6.84 -50.52
C ARG A 245 -23.32 6.69 -51.97
N ASP A 246 -22.20 5.99 -52.19
CA ASP A 246 -21.64 5.70 -53.51
C ASP A 246 -22.58 4.82 -54.36
N GLN A 247 -23.46 4.05 -53.72
CA GLN A 247 -24.48 3.21 -54.37
C GLN A 247 -25.87 3.88 -54.45
N ASP A 248 -26.37 4.40 -53.32
CA ASP A 248 -27.78 4.80 -53.15
C ASP A 248 -27.92 5.89 -52.06
N GLU A 249 -27.71 7.16 -52.43
CA GLU A 249 -27.89 8.31 -51.51
C GLU A 249 -29.18 8.26 -50.68
N GLY A 250 -30.31 7.85 -51.27
CA GLY A 250 -31.59 7.73 -50.57
C GLY A 250 -31.54 6.72 -49.42
N LYS A 251 -30.99 5.52 -49.68
CA LYS A 251 -30.84 4.45 -48.68
C LYS A 251 -29.86 4.85 -47.59
N ALA A 252 -28.77 5.56 -47.94
CA ALA A 252 -27.84 6.13 -46.98
C ALA A 252 -28.50 7.19 -46.06
N ARG A 253 -29.26 8.14 -46.63
CA ARG A 253 -30.00 9.17 -45.87
C ARG A 253 -31.04 8.55 -44.92
N GLU A 254 -31.72 7.48 -45.34
CA GLU A 254 -32.58 6.68 -44.48
C GLU A 254 -31.82 6.00 -43.32
N LEU A 255 -30.69 5.35 -43.61
CA LEU A 255 -29.89 4.64 -42.60
C LEU A 255 -29.27 5.62 -41.60
N GLU A 256 -28.75 6.76 -42.06
CA GLU A 256 -28.36 7.88 -41.20
C GLU A 256 -29.50 8.31 -40.27
N SER A 257 -30.72 8.45 -40.80
CA SER A 257 -31.90 8.86 -40.02
C SER A 257 -32.25 7.79 -38.97
N LYS A 258 -32.24 6.51 -39.35
CA LYS A 258 -32.44 5.37 -38.44
C LYS A 258 -31.35 5.33 -37.34
N MET A 259 -30.09 5.65 -37.66
CA MET A 259 -29.02 5.79 -36.67
C MET A 259 -29.21 7.01 -35.75
N LYS A 260 -29.62 8.17 -36.29
CA LYS A 260 -29.89 9.39 -35.51
C LYS A 260 -31.02 9.16 -34.50
N TRP A 261 -32.14 8.56 -34.93
CA TRP A 261 -33.28 8.26 -34.06
C TRP A 261 -32.99 7.19 -33.01
N THR A 262 -32.35 6.07 -33.38
CA THR A 262 -31.95 5.04 -32.38
C THR A 262 -30.96 5.59 -31.36
N ASN A 263 -30.02 6.44 -31.77
CA ASN A 263 -29.13 7.15 -30.85
C ASN A 263 -29.85 8.13 -29.92
N LEU A 264 -30.90 8.82 -30.37
CA LEU A 264 -31.73 9.67 -29.51
C LEU A 264 -32.51 8.84 -28.48
N LEU A 265 -33.13 7.74 -28.92
CA LEU A 265 -33.87 6.82 -28.04
C LEU A 265 -32.95 6.20 -26.97
N TYR A 266 -31.74 5.78 -27.36
CA TYR A 266 -30.74 5.31 -26.39
C TYR A 266 -30.26 6.41 -25.43
N LYS A 267 -30.14 7.67 -25.87
CA LYS A 267 -29.84 8.81 -24.97
C LYS A 267 -30.97 9.05 -23.96
N ALA A 268 -32.23 8.92 -24.38
CA ALA A 268 -33.40 9.04 -23.50
C ALA A 268 -33.46 7.92 -22.44
N GLU A 269 -33.02 6.70 -22.78
CA GLU A 269 -32.78 5.59 -21.84
C GLU A 269 -31.58 5.84 -20.88
N GLY A 270 -30.89 6.98 -21.00
CA GLY A 270 -29.72 7.33 -20.19
C GLY A 270 -28.42 6.66 -20.65
N VAL A 271 -28.42 5.97 -21.80
CA VAL A 271 -27.23 5.29 -22.32
C VAL A 271 -26.20 6.31 -22.79
N ARG A 272 -25.00 6.28 -22.18
CA ARG A 272 -23.91 7.23 -22.48
C ARG A 272 -23.10 6.81 -23.72
N ILE A 273 -23.70 7.05 -24.88
CA ILE A 273 -23.15 6.92 -26.25
C ILE A 273 -21.90 7.83 -26.44
N ARG A 274 -20.98 7.46 -27.34
CA ARG A 274 -19.72 8.17 -27.62
C ARG A 274 -19.33 8.07 -29.11
N ASP A 275 -19.98 8.87 -29.94
CA ASP A 275 -19.87 8.80 -31.42
C ASP A 275 -18.94 9.87 -32.02
N ASN A 276 -18.07 10.49 -31.21
CA ASN A 276 -17.19 11.56 -31.64
C ASN A 276 -15.74 11.04 -31.75
N GLU A 277 -15.27 10.81 -32.97
CA GLU A 277 -13.92 10.27 -33.23
C GLU A 277 -12.80 11.04 -32.52
N HIS A 278 -12.74 12.37 -32.70
CA HIS A 278 -11.71 13.19 -32.08
C HIS A 278 -11.66 13.01 -30.55
N LEU A 279 -12.83 12.96 -29.87
CA LEU A 279 -12.89 12.75 -28.43
C LEU A 279 -12.44 11.34 -28.01
N LEU A 280 -12.70 10.31 -28.82
CA LEU A 280 -12.21 8.95 -28.61
C LEU A 280 -10.69 8.86 -28.81
N GLN A 281 -10.15 9.47 -29.87
CA GLN A 281 -8.71 9.58 -30.13
C GLN A 281 -8.00 10.34 -29.01
N GLU A 282 -8.55 11.48 -28.57
CA GLU A 282 -8.04 12.20 -27.40
C GLU A 282 -8.08 11.33 -26.14
N ALA A 283 -9.14 10.54 -25.94
CA ALA A 283 -9.27 9.66 -24.78
C ALA A 283 -8.26 8.50 -24.79
N LEU A 284 -7.82 8.05 -25.98
CA LEU A 284 -6.63 7.20 -26.15
C LEU A 284 -5.35 7.94 -25.80
N LYS A 285 -5.09 9.12 -26.41
CA LYS A 285 -3.92 9.97 -26.12
C LYS A 285 -3.82 10.29 -24.61
N ARG A 286 -4.95 10.53 -23.92
CA ARG A 286 -5.07 10.73 -22.46
C ARG A 286 -4.86 9.44 -21.64
N LYS A 287 -5.17 8.24 -22.17
CA LYS A 287 -4.82 6.96 -21.54
C LYS A 287 -3.34 6.64 -21.68
N GLU A 288 -2.76 6.90 -22.85
CA GLU A 288 -1.39 6.57 -23.20
C GLU A 288 -0.40 7.52 -22.50
N LYS A 289 -0.69 8.82 -22.42
CA LYS A 289 0.01 9.76 -21.52
C LYS A 289 0.03 9.25 -20.06
N ARG A 290 -1.09 8.69 -19.55
CA ARG A 290 -1.17 8.05 -18.21
C ARG A 290 -0.51 6.66 -18.10
N ARG A 291 -0.24 5.96 -19.21
CA ARG A 291 0.61 4.75 -19.24
C ARG A 291 2.09 5.15 -19.21
N ALA A 292 2.51 6.06 -20.10
CA ALA A 292 3.87 6.60 -20.15
C ALA A 292 4.30 7.24 -18.82
N GLN A 293 3.45 8.05 -18.18
CA GLN A 293 3.74 8.60 -16.85
C GLN A 293 3.93 7.51 -15.77
N ARG A 294 3.21 6.38 -15.85
CA ARG A 294 3.41 5.26 -14.92
C ARG A 294 4.69 4.49 -15.23
N LYS A 295 5.01 4.27 -16.51
CA LYS A 295 6.28 3.67 -16.95
C LYS A 295 7.47 4.51 -16.43
N ARG A 296 7.48 5.81 -16.72
CA ARG A 296 8.50 6.77 -16.22
C ARG A 296 8.60 6.81 -14.69
N LYS A 297 7.49 6.70 -13.97
CA LYS A 297 7.49 6.62 -12.49
C LYS A 297 7.99 5.28 -11.95
N TRP A 298 7.92 4.20 -12.72
CA TRP A 298 8.50 2.89 -12.37
C TRP A 298 9.99 2.84 -12.71
N GLU A 299 10.36 3.26 -13.93
CA GLU A 299 11.75 3.38 -14.41
C GLU A 299 12.60 4.24 -13.45
N LYS A 300 12.07 5.38 -12.98
CA LYS A 300 12.76 6.21 -11.96
C LYS A 300 12.90 5.53 -10.60
N ARG A 301 12.04 4.57 -10.23
CA ARG A 301 12.16 3.80 -8.98
C ARG A 301 13.20 2.70 -9.10
N THR A 302 13.19 1.94 -10.21
CA THR A 302 14.17 0.87 -10.44
C THR A 302 15.57 1.46 -10.60
N ALA A 303 15.73 2.52 -11.39
CA ALA A 303 17.00 3.24 -11.52
C ALA A 303 17.52 3.74 -10.15
N HIS A 304 16.67 4.34 -9.31
CA HIS A 304 17.08 4.83 -7.99
C HIS A 304 17.46 3.70 -7.00
N VAL A 305 16.90 2.49 -7.15
CA VAL A 305 17.33 1.32 -6.37
C VAL A 305 18.70 0.83 -6.83
N VAL A 306 18.94 0.73 -8.15
CA VAL A 306 20.23 0.35 -8.73
C VAL A 306 21.31 1.37 -8.37
N GLU A 307 21.03 2.66 -8.52
CA GLU A 307 21.89 3.78 -8.11
C GLU A 307 22.27 3.68 -6.62
N LYS A 308 21.30 3.42 -5.73
CA LYS A 308 21.56 3.22 -4.29
C LYS A 308 22.40 1.97 -4.00
N MET A 309 22.28 0.92 -4.81
CA MET A 309 23.12 -0.27 -4.70
C MET A 309 24.56 0.02 -5.15
N GLN A 310 24.74 0.64 -6.32
CA GLN A 310 26.02 1.07 -6.86
C GLN A 310 26.76 2.00 -5.88
N ARG A 311 26.12 3.11 -5.45
CA ARG A 311 26.69 4.04 -4.46
C ARG A 311 27.15 3.35 -3.15
N ARG A 312 26.50 2.28 -2.72
CA ARG A 312 26.93 1.47 -1.57
C ARG A 312 28.16 0.61 -1.89
N GLN A 313 28.17 -0.06 -3.05
CA GLN A 313 29.33 -0.84 -3.50
C GLN A 313 30.55 0.04 -3.76
N ASP A 314 30.37 1.21 -4.37
CA ASP A 314 31.46 2.15 -4.66
C ASP A 314 32.00 2.83 -3.40
N LYS A 315 31.15 3.17 -2.43
CA LYS A 315 31.62 3.58 -1.09
C LYS A 315 32.43 2.46 -0.40
N ARG A 316 32.04 1.19 -0.55
CA ARG A 316 32.83 0.04 -0.05
C ARG A 316 34.17 -0.07 -0.78
N ARG A 317 34.19 0.04 -2.12
CA ARG A 317 35.41 0.03 -2.96
C ARG A 317 36.36 1.17 -2.60
N GLN A 318 35.85 2.40 -2.48
CA GLN A 318 36.63 3.57 -2.06
C GLN A 318 37.21 3.40 -0.65
N ASN A 319 36.41 2.93 0.32
CA ASN A 319 36.90 2.66 1.67
C ASN A 319 37.98 1.57 1.70
N LEU A 320 37.87 0.53 0.85
CA LEU A 320 38.90 -0.50 0.71
C LEU A 320 40.17 0.04 0.02
N ARG A 321 40.05 0.89 -0.99
CA ARG A 321 41.19 1.61 -1.61
C ARG A 321 41.90 2.50 -0.58
N LYS A 322 41.17 3.32 0.18
CA LYS A 322 41.73 4.15 1.27
C LYS A 322 42.41 3.31 2.36
N LYS A 323 41.83 2.16 2.75
CA LYS A 323 42.48 1.22 3.69
C LYS A 323 43.73 0.54 3.12
N LYS A 324 43.86 0.38 1.80
CA LYS A 324 45.10 -0.10 1.16
C LYS A 324 46.15 1.01 1.11
N ALA A 325 45.77 2.22 0.70
CA ALA A 325 46.65 3.40 0.65
C ALA A 325 47.23 3.72 2.04
N ALA A 326 46.38 3.88 3.07
CA ALA A 326 46.82 4.11 4.44
C ALA A 326 47.73 3.00 5.01
N ARG A 327 47.60 1.75 4.54
CA ARG A 327 48.51 0.65 4.90
C ARG A 327 49.84 0.69 4.15
N ALA A 328 49.91 1.31 2.98
CA ALA A 328 51.16 1.60 2.29
C ALA A 328 51.86 2.82 2.91
N GLU A 329 51.13 3.92 3.10
CA GLU A 329 51.56 5.13 3.81
C GLU A 329 52.17 4.78 5.18
N GLN A 330 51.47 4.01 6.02
CA GLN A 330 51.98 3.53 7.31
C GLN A 330 53.21 2.59 7.22
N ARG A 331 53.52 2.00 6.06
CA ARG A 331 54.76 1.24 5.83
C ARG A 331 55.90 2.14 5.40
N LEU A 332 55.62 3.17 4.59
CA LEU A 332 56.59 4.21 4.21
C LEU A 332 56.99 5.04 5.43
N GLU A 333 56.02 5.55 6.21
CA GLU A 333 56.26 6.21 7.50
C GLU A 333 57.15 5.38 8.44
N LYS A 334 56.90 4.07 8.55
CA LYS A 334 57.69 3.16 9.39
C LYS A 334 59.08 2.84 8.82
N ALA A 335 59.34 3.14 7.54
CA ALA A 335 60.66 3.10 6.93
C ALA A 335 61.44 4.39 7.22
N HIS A 336 60.84 5.57 6.94
CA HIS A 336 61.46 6.87 7.24
C HIS A 336 61.77 7.02 8.75
N ARG A 337 60.84 6.65 9.64
CA ARG A 337 61.05 6.62 11.11
C ARG A 337 62.14 5.63 11.58
N LYS A 338 62.64 4.77 10.69
CA LYS A 338 63.75 3.83 10.92
C LYS A 338 65.01 4.21 10.13
N GLY A 339 65.09 5.45 9.62
CA GLY A 339 66.24 5.94 8.84
C GLY A 339 66.43 5.26 7.48
N ARG A 340 65.42 4.53 6.97
CA ARG A 340 65.50 3.85 5.68
C ARG A 340 65.11 4.83 4.57
N ILE A 341 66.10 5.21 3.75
CA ILE A 341 65.90 5.94 2.50
C ILE A 341 65.04 5.08 1.56
N LEU A 342 63.98 5.67 1.00
CA LEU A 342 63.13 5.04 0.00
C LEU A 342 63.45 5.60 -1.40
N PRO A 343 63.13 4.88 -2.50
CA PRO A 343 63.35 5.41 -3.86
C PRO A 343 62.70 6.78 -4.09
N GLN A 344 61.52 7.00 -3.51
CA GLN A 344 60.79 8.27 -3.54
C GLN A 344 61.52 9.42 -2.82
N ASP A 345 62.43 9.12 -1.88
CA ASP A 345 63.29 10.13 -1.24
C ASP A 345 64.45 10.51 -2.16
N LEU A 346 64.99 9.57 -2.94
CA LEU A 346 66.05 9.81 -3.93
C LEU A 346 65.53 10.60 -5.14
N GLU A 347 64.38 10.20 -5.69
CA GLU A 347 63.63 10.95 -6.70
C GLU A 347 63.38 12.40 -6.24
N ARG A 348 62.96 12.58 -4.98
CA ARG A 348 62.68 13.90 -4.39
C ARG A 348 63.92 14.72 -4.06
N ALA A 349 65.07 14.09 -3.89
CA ALA A 349 66.37 14.74 -3.71
C ALA A 349 67.05 15.09 -5.05
N GLY A 350 66.52 14.63 -6.19
CA GLY A 350 67.17 14.78 -7.51
C GLY A 350 68.41 13.89 -7.66
N LEU A 351 68.44 12.75 -6.97
CA LEU A 351 69.57 11.79 -6.92
C LEU A 351 69.23 10.44 -7.59
N ALA A 352 68.20 10.40 -8.43
CA ALA A 352 67.70 9.23 -9.16
C ALA A 352 67.20 9.63 -10.55
#